data_AF-A0A364XZ32-F1
#
_entry.id   AF-A0A364XZ32-F1
#
_cell.length_a   1.000
_cell.length_b   1.000
_cell.length_c   1.000
_cell.angle_alpha   90.00
_cell.angle_beta   90.00
_cell.angle_gamma   90.00
#
_symmetry.space_group_name_H-M   'P 1'
#
loop_
_entity.id
_entity.type
_entity.pdbx_description
1 polymer ?
#
loop_
_entity_poly.entity_id
_entity_poly.type
_entity_poly.pdbx_seq_one_letter_code
_entity_poly.pdbx_strand_id
1 'polypeptide(L)'
;MDIQALDKALQAIIAKREELNKIDYNNPKYDDLEEQLHDMEDAFQVTYGEYVEEALQDVHDELCPDNDVLMPIAYLGKGIYVESDKYPDTDTKLILAANPPRLILTIGRDKQEVVWTAK
;
A
#
# COMPACT_ATOMS: atom_id res chain seq x y z
N MET A 1 -11.99 -12.63 7.08
CA MET A 1 -11.90 -11.45 6.20
C MET A 1 -12.43 -11.82 4.81
N ASP A 2 -13.11 -10.92 4.10
CA ASP A 2 -13.47 -11.12 2.69
C ASP A 2 -12.33 -10.62 1.79
N ILE A 3 -11.47 -11.54 1.36
CA ILE A 3 -10.28 -11.21 0.57
C ILE A 3 -10.64 -10.72 -0.84
N GLN A 4 -11.77 -11.18 -1.40
CA GLN A 4 -12.21 -10.70 -2.71
C GLN A 4 -12.71 -9.26 -2.63
N ALA A 5 -13.40 -8.90 -1.55
CA ALA A 5 -13.82 -7.53 -1.32
C ALA A 5 -12.62 -6.60 -1.04
N LEU A 6 -11.66 -7.05 -0.21
CA LEU A 6 -10.39 -6.36 0.02
C LEU A 6 -9.65 -6.08 -1.30
N ASP A 7 -9.50 -7.10 -2.13
CA ASP A 7 -8.82 -6.98 -3.43
C ASP A 7 -9.50 -5.95 -4.34
N LYS A 8 -10.83 -6.00 -4.43
CA LYS A 8 -11.61 -5.02 -5.20
C LYS A 8 -11.45 -3.60 -4.67
N ALA A 9 -11.42 -3.42 -3.36
CA ALA A 9 -11.24 -2.11 -2.74
C ALA A 9 -9.85 -1.53 -3.05
N LEU A 10 -8.80 -2.34 -2.94
CA LEU A 10 -7.44 -1.94 -3.34
C LEU A 10 -7.36 -1.57 -4.82
N GLN A 11 -7.92 -2.40 -5.70
CA GLN A 11 -7.95 -2.11 -7.14
C GLN A 11 -8.68 -0.79 -7.45
N ALA A 12 -9.78 -0.51 -6.77
CA ALA A 12 -10.54 0.71 -6.96
C ALA A 12 -9.74 1.96 -6.54
N ILE A 13 -9.08 1.92 -5.37
CA ILE A 13 -8.20 3.02 -4.90
C ILE A 13 -7.04 3.25 -5.87
N ILE A 14 -6.37 2.18 -6.30
CA ILE A 14 -5.26 2.27 -7.27
C ILE A 14 -5.74 2.91 -8.58
N ALA A 15 -6.88 2.48 -9.11
CA ALA A 15 -7.44 3.05 -10.34
C ALA A 15 -7.79 4.54 -10.18
N LYS A 16 -8.33 4.94 -9.02
CA LYS A 16 -8.65 6.35 -8.75
C LYS A 16 -7.39 7.21 -8.61
N ARG A 17 -6.35 6.71 -7.94
CA ARG A 17 -5.03 7.38 -7.88
C ARG A 17 -4.43 7.55 -9.28
N GLU A 18 -4.55 6.56 -10.16
CA GLU A 18 -4.10 6.67 -11.54
C GLU A 18 -4.91 7.68 -12.36
N GLU A 19 -6.21 7.81 -12.11
CA GLU A 19 -7.05 8.83 -12.74
C GLU A 19 -6.63 10.24 -12.31
N LEU A 20 -6.44 10.46 -11.00
CA LEU A 20 -6.02 11.74 -10.44
C LEU A 20 -4.61 12.13 -10.96
N ASN A 21 -3.69 11.19 -11.05
CA ASN A 21 -2.33 11.42 -11.57
C ASN A 21 -2.28 11.81 -13.06
N LYS A 22 -3.37 11.64 -13.82
CA LYS A 22 -3.44 11.99 -15.26
C LYS A 22 -3.90 13.43 -15.49
N ILE A 23 -4.36 14.11 -14.46
CA ILE A 23 -4.86 15.48 -14.56
C ILE A 23 -3.97 16.45 -13.79
N ASP A 24 -3.97 17.71 -14.23
CA ASP A 24 -3.27 18.78 -13.53
C ASP A 24 -4.07 19.22 -12.29
N TYR A 25 -3.36 19.73 -11.27
CA TYR A 25 -3.98 20.28 -10.07
C TYR A 25 -5.01 21.38 -10.37
N ASN A 26 -4.81 22.17 -11.43
CA ASN A 26 -5.75 23.22 -11.83
C ASN A 26 -6.96 22.69 -12.64
N ASN A 27 -7.07 21.38 -12.84
CA ASN A 27 -8.23 20.81 -13.52
C ASN A 27 -9.49 21.04 -12.65
N PRO A 28 -10.59 21.55 -13.22
CA PRO A 28 -11.83 21.80 -12.45
C PRO A 28 -12.43 20.56 -11.76
N LYS A 29 -11.99 19.35 -12.11
CA LYS A 29 -12.42 18.09 -11.50
C LYS A 29 -11.44 17.53 -10.47
N TYR A 30 -10.30 18.19 -10.24
CA TYR A 30 -9.26 17.68 -9.35
C TYR A 30 -9.81 17.49 -7.93
N ASP A 31 -10.40 18.54 -7.37
CA ASP A 31 -10.96 18.54 -6.01
C ASP A 31 -12.01 17.43 -5.84
N ASP A 32 -12.96 17.31 -6.77
CA ASP A 32 -14.00 16.27 -6.73
C ASP A 32 -13.41 14.83 -6.76
N LEU A 33 -12.32 14.62 -7.51
CA LEU A 33 -11.67 13.31 -7.63
C LEU A 33 -10.78 13.01 -6.42
N GLU A 34 -10.16 14.03 -5.83
CA GLU A 34 -9.38 13.92 -4.60
C GLU A 34 -10.29 13.61 -3.41
N GLU A 35 -11.44 14.29 -3.27
CA GLU A 35 -12.44 13.98 -2.24
C GLU A 35 -12.96 12.54 -2.36
N GLN A 36 -13.29 12.09 -3.57
CA GLN A 36 -13.68 10.70 -3.82
C GLN A 36 -12.58 9.71 -3.44
N LEU A 37 -11.32 10.04 -3.71
CA LEU A 37 -10.19 9.18 -3.33
C LEU A 37 -10.09 9.08 -1.80
N HIS A 38 -10.20 10.20 -1.09
CA HIS A 38 -10.18 10.22 0.37
C HIS A 38 -11.32 9.43 0.98
N ASP A 39 -12.55 9.58 0.48
CA ASP A 39 -13.70 8.79 0.95
C ASP A 39 -13.46 7.27 0.78
N MET A 40 -12.84 6.87 -0.35
CA MET A 40 -12.49 5.48 -0.60
C MET A 40 -11.40 4.97 0.34
N GLU A 41 -10.39 5.78 0.61
CA GLU A 41 -9.28 5.46 1.53
C GLU A 41 -9.76 5.35 2.98
N ASP A 42 -10.64 6.25 3.42
CA ASP A 42 -11.25 6.21 4.75
C ASP A 42 -12.16 4.98 4.91
N ALA A 43 -13.00 4.70 3.90
CA ALA A 43 -13.84 3.49 3.90
C ALA A 43 -13.00 2.20 3.92
N PHE A 44 -11.87 2.19 3.20
CA PHE A 44 -10.92 1.09 3.23
C PHE A 44 -10.34 0.92 4.62
N GLN A 45 -9.90 2.01 5.26
CA GLN A 45 -9.33 1.98 6.58
C GLN A 45 -10.31 1.44 7.62
N VAL A 46 -11.56 1.89 7.60
CA VAL A 46 -12.61 1.43 8.53
C VAL A 46 -12.91 -0.06 8.33
N THR A 47 -12.91 -0.55 7.08
CA THR A 47 -13.37 -1.90 6.76
C THR A 47 -12.26 -2.95 6.83
N TYR A 48 -11.05 -2.57 6.42
CA TYR A 48 -9.93 -3.49 6.17
C TYR A 48 -8.65 -3.09 6.91
N GLY A 49 -8.60 -1.90 7.53
CA GLY A 49 -7.41 -1.34 8.15
C GLY A 49 -6.78 -2.30 9.16
N GLU A 50 -7.54 -2.77 10.14
CA GLU A 50 -7.06 -3.68 11.20
C GLU A 50 -6.36 -4.92 10.63
N TYR A 51 -6.96 -5.61 9.66
CA TYR A 51 -6.38 -6.82 9.06
C TYR A 51 -5.09 -6.55 8.29
N VAL A 52 -5.01 -5.42 7.59
CA VAL A 52 -3.83 -5.08 6.79
C VAL A 52 -2.73 -4.50 7.69
N GLU A 53 -3.07 -3.76 8.74
CA GLU A 53 -2.15 -3.27 9.75
C GLU A 53 -1.52 -4.41 10.54
N GLU A 54 -2.28 -5.44 10.92
CA GLU A 54 -1.73 -6.64 11.55
C GLU A 54 -0.69 -7.32 10.64
N ALA A 55 -1.00 -7.48 9.35
CA ALA A 55 -0.07 -8.03 8.37
C ALA A 55 1.18 -7.15 8.16
N LEU A 56 1.03 -5.82 8.19
CA LEU A 56 2.14 -4.87 8.10
C LEU A 56 3.01 -4.94 9.35
N GLN A 57 2.42 -5.06 10.54
CA GLN A 57 3.14 -5.21 11.79
C GLN A 57 3.98 -6.48 11.80
N ASP A 58 3.40 -7.63 11.43
CA ASP A 58 4.13 -8.90 11.34
C ASP A 58 5.33 -8.80 10.38
N VAL A 59 5.15 -8.15 9.23
CA VAL A 59 6.21 -7.96 8.24
C VAL A 59 7.28 -6.98 8.74
N HIS A 60 6.89 -5.91 9.44
CA HIS A 60 7.83 -4.97 10.03
C HIS A 60 8.65 -5.64 11.13
N ASP A 61 8.02 -6.37 12.05
CA ASP A 61 8.70 -7.09 13.13
C ASP A 61 9.76 -8.07 12.61
N GLU A 62 9.52 -8.72 11.47
CA GLU A 62 10.46 -9.65 10.85
C GLU A 62 11.59 -8.96 10.07
N LEU A 63 11.28 -7.92 9.30
CA LEU A 63 12.19 -7.40 8.28
C LEU A 63 12.84 -6.06 8.63
N CYS A 64 12.14 -5.22 9.39
CA CYS A 64 12.50 -3.84 9.65
C CYS A 64 11.84 -3.31 10.95
N PRO A 65 12.15 -3.91 12.12
CA PRO A 65 11.43 -3.65 13.37
C PRO A 65 11.64 -2.22 13.91
N ASP A 66 12.68 -1.53 13.46
CA ASP A 66 12.97 -0.13 13.83
C ASP A 66 12.16 0.88 13.00
N ASN A 67 11.47 0.46 11.94
CA ASN A 67 10.61 1.33 11.12
C ASN A 67 9.18 1.39 11.67
N ASP A 68 8.66 2.61 11.83
CA ASP A 68 7.25 2.84 12.15
C ASP A 68 6.32 2.18 11.11
N VAL A 69 5.29 1.51 11.60
CA VAL A 69 4.19 1.00 10.76
C VAL A 69 3.26 2.16 10.43
N LEU A 70 3.07 2.44 9.14
CA LEU A 70 2.17 3.48 8.65
C LEU A 70 0.78 2.91 8.32
N MET A 71 -0.15 3.80 7.99
CA MET A 71 -1.48 3.42 7.51
C MET A 71 -1.37 2.57 6.23
N PRO A 72 -2.22 1.54 6.05
CA PRO A 72 -2.21 0.66 4.88
C PRO A 72 -2.12 1.36 3.53
N ILE A 73 -2.89 2.44 3.35
CA ILE A 73 -2.95 3.21 2.11
C ILE A 73 -1.61 3.87 1.73
N ALA A 74 -0.70 4.06 2.68
CA ALA A 74 0.62 4.64 2.46
C ALA A 74 1.54 3.69 1.66
N TYR A 75 1.33 2.37 1.79
CA TYR A 75 2.12 1.34 1.11
C TYR A 75 1.68 1.11 -0.35
N LEU A 76 0.59 1.75 -0.81
CA LEU A 76 0.13 1.62 -2.19
C LEU A 76 0.99 2.43 -3.17
N GLY A 77 1.06 1.99 -4.43
CA GLY A 77 1.76 2.69 -5.50
C GLY A 77 3.28 2.56 -5.38
N LYS A 78 3.98 3.64 -4.99
CA LYS A 78 5.46 3.65 -4.90
C LYS A 78 6.00 2.91 -3.67
N GLY A 79 5.15 2.59 -2.70
CA GLY A 79 5.53 1.98 -1.42
C GLY A 79 6.28 2.93 -0.50
N ILE A 80 6.67 2.39 0.65
CA ILE A 80 7.40 3.09 1.71
C ILE A 80 8.81 2.55 1.80
N TYR A 81 9.79 3.42 1.93
CA TYR A 81 11.17 3.01 2.20
C TYR A 81 11.26 2.43 3.61
N VAL A 82 11.91 1.28 3.73
CA VAL A 82 12.19 0.62 5.01
C VAL A 82 13.66 0.26 5.07
N GLU A 83 14.23 0.26 6.27
CA GLU A 83 15.59 -0.17 6.53
C GLU A 83 15.54 -1.66 6.91
N SER A 84 15.83 -2.53 5.94
CA SER A 84 15.71 -3.97 6.18
C SER A 84 16.95 -4.55 6.84
N ASP A 85 16.77 -5.22 7.97
CA ASP A 85 17.83 -5.96 8.68
C ASP A 85 18.47 -7.05 7.81
N LYS A 86 17.66 -7.65 6.92
CA LYS A 86 18.10 -8.68 5.97
C LYS A 86 18.96 -8.12 4.83
N TYR A 87 18.80 -6.83 4.51
CA TYR A 87 19.45 -6.17 3.39
C TYR A 87 20.03 -4.81 3.83
N PRO A 88 21.02 -4.79 4.74
CA PRO A 88 21.63 -3.56 5.20
C PRO A 88 22.25 -2.79 4.03
N ASP A 89 22.26 -1.46 4.15
CA ASP A 89 22.82 -0.51 3.16
C ASP A 89 22.22 -0.63 1.74
N THR A 90 21.06 -1.28 1.60
CA THR A 90 20.36 -1.43 0.32
C THR A 90 19.02 -0.70 0.36
N ASP A 91 18.72 0.08 -0.68
CA ASP A 91 17.41 0.70 -0.82
C ASP A 91 16.33 -0.39 -0.87
N THR A 92 15.49 -0.46 0.15
CA THR A 92 14.32 -1.35 0.15
C THR A 92 13.02 -0.59 0.31
N LYS A 93 11.95 -1.09 -0.32
CA LYS A 93 10.61 -0.55 -0.14
C LYS A 93 9.59 -1.64 0.05
N LEU A 94 8.64 -1.41 0.95
CA LEU A 94 7.47 -2.24 1.13
C LEU A 94 6.29 -1.67 0.34
N ILE A 95 5.65 -2.53 -0.47
CA ILE A 95 4.53 -2.17 -1.34
C ILE A 95 3.34 -3.08 -1.06
N LEU A 96 2.17 -2.48 -0.84
CA LEU A 96 0.89 -3.17 -0.86
C LEU A 96 0.36 -3.23 -2.29
N ALA A 97 0.20 -4.44 -2.82
CA ALA A 97 -0.24 -4.68 -4.19
C ALA A 97 -1.56 -5.45 -4.22
N ALA A 98 -2.39 -5.20 -5.24
CA ALA A 98 -3.62 -5.93 -5.51
C ALA A 98 -3.40 -7.07 -6.54
N ASN A 99 -4.41 -7.91 -6.72
CA ASN A 99 -4.50 -9.01 -7.69
C ASN A 99 -3.34 -10.03 -7.58
N PRO A 100 -3.29 -10.87 -6.53
CA PRO A 100 -4.08 -10.81 -5.28
C PRO A 100 -3.46 -9.84 -4.25
N PRO A 101 -4.17 -9.50 -3.15
CA PRO A 101 -3.63 -8.65 -2.09
C PRO A 101 -2.38 -9.26 -1.47
N ARG A 102 -1.26 -8.53 -1.51
CA ARG A 102 0.05 -9.00 -1.04
C ARG A 102 0.98 -7.84 -0.69
N LEU A 103 1.93 -8.10 0.20
CA LEU A 103 3.04 -7.19 0.49
C LEU A 103 4.29 -7.66 -0.27
N ILE A 104 4.95 -6.71 -0.95
CA ILE A 104 6.15 -6.95 -1.75
C ILE A 104 7.27 -6.09 -1.19
N LEU A 105 8.38 -6.73 -0.82
CA LEU A 105 9.64 -6.04 -0.55
C LEU A 105 10.42 -5.91 -1.86
N THR A 106 10.62 -4.68 -2.30
CA THR A 106 11.57 -4.36 -3.37
C THR A 106 12.96 -4.17 -2.77
N ILE A 107 14.00 -4.69 -3.43
CA ILE A 107 15.38 -4.68 -2.95
C ILE A 107 16.27 -4.19 -4.09
N GLY A 108 16.83 -2.99 -3.92
CA GLY A 108 17.55 -2.30 -4.99
C GLY A 108 16.64 -2.02 -6.19
N ARG A 109 17.16 -2.21 -7.41
CA ARG A 109 16.44 -1.84 -8.64
C ARG A 109 15.55 -2.95 -9.21
N ASP A 110 15.98 -4.20 -9.07
CA ASP A 110 15.45 -5.29 -9.91
C ASP A 110 14.89 -6.47 -9.11
N LYS A 111 15.20 -6.57 -7.81
CA LYS A 111 14.80 -7.72 -6.99
C LYS A 111 13.51 -7.40 -6.23
N GLN A 112 12.59 -8.38 -6.20
CA GLN A 112 11.35 -8.31 -5.44
C GLN A 112 11.10 -9.63 -4.72
N GLU A 113 10.61 -9.56 -3.48
CA GLU A 113 10.18 -10.71 -2.68
C GLU A 113 8.75 -10.47 -2.20
N VAL A 114 7.85 -11.45 -2.41
CA VAL A 114 6.52 -11.41 -1.77
C VAL A 114 6.71 -11.87 -0.34
N VAL A 115 6.45 -10.98 0.61
CA VAL A 115 6.70 -11.21 2.05
C VAL A 115 5.42 -11.54 2.82
N TRP A 116 4.26 -11.20 2.25
CA TRP A 116 2.96 -11.61 2.77
C TRP A 116 1.95 -11.73 1.63
N THR A 117 0.97 -12.62 1.77
CA THR A 117 -0.18 -12.73 0.86
C THR A 117 -1.43 -12.96 1.68
N ALA A 118 -2.49 -12.22 1.36
CA ALA A 118 -3.79 -12.37 1.99
C ALA A 118 -4.32 -13.80 1.83
N LYS A 119 -4.91 -14.33 2.89
CA LYS A 119 -5.47 -15.69 2.97
C LYS A 119 -6.87 -15.66 3.58
#